data_AF-A0A942PLG6-F1
#
_entry.id   AF-A0A942PLG6-F1
#
_cell.length_a   1.000
_cell.length_b   1.000
_cell.length_c   1.000
_cell.angle_alpha   90.00
_cell.angle_beta   90.00
_cell.angle_gamma   90.00
#
_symmetry.space_group_name_H-M   'P 1'
#
loop_
_entity.id
_entity.type
_entity.pdbx_description
1 polymer ?
#
loop_
_entity_poly.entity_id
_entity_poly.type
_entity_poly.pdbx_seq_one_letter_code
_entity_poly.pdbx_strand_id
1 'polypeptide(L)'
;MKKAWIGIMLGALLGAGSGVSVAGGQFEYVVFGMGGSRWDGGVMKWYYNPQGTPSGISTGDAVAVLQKAAAKWSNGCNFQFQYQGTTTTPTWVTDGINVVGWQSGLSESGTTNSAYSDLRIREADIRFNSATVTSLASLEAVATHEFGHALGLDHSNVADSIMYANPYHSSTDQLVLKSDDITACQALYGASALGTVAKYNAASAVTLAAGETANVYVTTSAPSVSSPPTSSLASISGSAGKVYFSAFFKGMTIGQTLRIDLVAPDGTLYESSSTTGQYAGGYYAFSYNWSGVGASAMPGNWQVYFWAGDNLKAKTQFTNVASADQPQPPEMVVIGKLEGGRFNYSATNLTPSRPVAETVWSFDGGALNSASTPAVTFAAGTHSAQLALRGTAGRYSNQSLGADYLLAQSVPVSAAGTLASAVFSGQTSGSKESLTLQATTVIPSSESSSKNVYVVAQVGTALFYKTAGAWNALQSTAQPLFSTAVPAVATFNIIDAMDVNFLPVGTVIYVGYGDNLDQVVQKASFGKVFTLQ
;
A
#
# COMPACT_ATOMS: atom_id res chain seq x y z
N MET A 1 -14.68 -47.94 -8.86
CA MET A 1 -15.30 -46.97 -7.92
C MET A 1 -14.47 -45.69 -7.72
N LYS A 2 -13.96 -45.06 -8.79
CA LYS A 2 -13.24 -43.75 -8.74
C LYS A 2 -13.67 -42.77 -9.85
N LYS A 3 -14.85 -43.00 -10.46
CA LYS A 3 -15.44 -42.15 -11.52
C LYS A 3 -16.73 -41.44 -11.09
N ALA A 4 -17.21 -41.68 -9.87
CA ALA A 4 -18.51 -41.20 -9.38
C ALA A 4 -18.44 -39.96 -8.46
N TRP A 5 -17.25 -39.48 -8.09
CA TRP A 5 -17.09 -38.35 -7.15
C TRP A 5 -16.92 -36.97 -7.82
N ILE A 6 -16.58 -36.91 -9.11
CA ILE A 6 -16.25 -35.63 -9.78
C ILE A 6 -17.43 -35.07 -10.61
N GLY A 7 -18.36 -35.91 -11.06
CA GLY A 7 -19.59 -35.44 -11.74
C GLY A 7 -20.54 -34.65 -10.85
N ILE A 8 -20.42 -34.78 -9.53
CA ILE A 8 -21.23 -34.07 -8.54
C ILE A 8 -20.74 -32.62 -8.34
N MET A 9 -19.45 -32.33 -8.55
CA MET A 9 -18.93 -30.96 -8.37
C MET A 9 -19.41 -29.99 -9.46
N LEU A 10 -19.59 -30.39 -10.72
CA LEU A 10 -20.15 -29.49 -11.74
C LEU A 10 -21.69 -29.51 -11.80
N GLY A 11 -22.35 -30.59 -11.38
CA GLY A 11 -23.81 -30.72 -11.45
C GLY A 11 -24.59 -29.95 -10.38
N ALA A 12 -23.97 -29.64 -9.23
CA ALA A 12 -24.58 -28.82 -8.18
C ALA A 12 -24.41 -27.30 -8.42
N LEU A 13 -23.76 -26.88 -9.51
CA LEU A 13 -23.34 -25.50 -9.76
C LEU A 13 -24.38 -24.60 -10.48
N LEU A 14 -25.57 -25.09 -10.80
CA LEU A 14 -26.62 -24.31 -11.50
C LEU A 14 -28.02 -24.41 -10.87
N GLY A 15 -28.14 -24.94 -9.66
CA GLY A 15 -29.42 -25.12 -8.96
C GLY A 15 -29.77 -23.94 -8.05
N ALA A 16 -30.73 -23.13 -8.48
CA ALA A 16 -31.42 -22.03 -7.80
C ALA A 16 -31.23 -21.92 -6.26
N GLY A 17 -30.64 -20.80 -5.83
CA GLY A 17 -30.67 -20.32 -4.45
C GLY A 17 -30.45 -18.82 -4.44
N SER A 18 -31.50 -18.07 -4.11
CA SER A 18 -31.52 -16.61 -4.06
C SER A 18 -30.49 -16.09 -3.05
N GLY A 19 -29.38 -15.54 -3.57
CA GLY A 19 -28.33 -14.91 -2.78
C GLY A 19 -27.95 -13.59 -3.43
N VAL A 20 -27.90 -12.54 -2.62
CA VAL A 20 -27.75 -11.12 -2.98
C VAL A 20 -26.76 -10.91 -4.13
N SER A 21 -27.25 -10.32 -5.22
CA SER A 21 -26.43 -9.78 -6.30
C SER A 21 -25.61 -8.61 -5.77
N VAL A 22 -24.32 -8.83 -5.54
CA VAL A 22 -23.36 -7.72 -5.48
C VAL A 22 -23.06 -7.36 -6.94
N ALA A 23 -23.58 -6.22 -7.39
CA ALA A 23 -23.41 -5.76 -8.75
C ALA A 23 -21.92 -5.52 -9.05
N GLY A 24 -21.35 -6.29 -9.97
CA GLY A 24 -20.37 -5.89 -10.99
C GLY A 24 -19.27 -4.86 -10.65
N GLY A 25 -18.69 -4.89 -9.45
CA GLY A 25 -17.50 -4.11 -9.11
C GLY A 25 -16.26 -5.00 -9.13
N GLN A 26 -15.18 -4.56 -9.77
CA GLN A 26 -13.85 -5.02 -9.41
C GLN A 26 -13.61 -4.60 -7.96
N PHE A 27 -13.33 -5.54 -7.06
CA PHE A 27 -13.02 -5.23 -5.67
C PHE A 27 -11.50 -5.18 -5.52
N GLU A 28 -10.97 -3.98 -5.29
CA GLU A 28 -9.54 -3.68 -5.27
C GLU A 28 -9.03 -3.27 -3.87
N TYR A 29 -9.88 -3.35 -2.83
CA TYR A 29 -9.81 -2.45 -1.67
C TYR A 29 -9.32 -3.08 -0.36
N VAL A 30 -8.74 -2.22 0.51
CA VAL A 30 -8.53 -2.46 1.96
C VAL A 30 -9.60 -3.37 2.53
N VAL A 31 -9.17 -4.46 3.15
CA VAL A 31 -10.13 -5.32 3.82
C VAL A 31 -10.40 -4.75 5.19
N PHE A 32 -11.67 -4.59 5.54
CA PHE A 32 -12.03 -4.22 6.90
C PHE A 32 -11.63 -5.35 7.83
N GLY A 33 -10.88 -5.03 8.89
CA GLY A 33 -10.46 -5.99 9.90
C GLY A 33 -11.64 -6.83 10.36
N MET A 34 -11.48 -8.15 10.26
CA MET A 34 -12.42 -9.18 10.71
C MET A 34 -13.90 -8.85 10.41
N GLY A 35 -14.23 -8.58 9.14
CA GLY A 35 -15.62 -8.46 8.67
C GLY A 35 -16.30 -7.11 8.95
N GLY A 36 -15.54 -6.02 9.07
CA GLY A 36 -16.11 -4.69 9.33
C GLY A 36 -16.08 -4.27 10.80
N SER A 37 -15.16 -4.83 11.59
CA SER A 37 -15.09 -4.53 13.03
C SER A 37 -14.75 -3.07 13.26
N ARG A 38 -15.51 -2.41 14.13
CA ARG A 38 -15.41 -0.95 14.36
C ARG A 38 -15.71 -0.55 15.79
N TRP A 39 -15.29 0.64 16.20
CA TRP A 39 -15.69 1.21 17.49
C TRP A 39 -17.15 1.65 17.46
N ASP A 40 -17.89 1.34 18.51
CA ASP A 40 -19.20 1.93 18.73
C ASP A 40 -19.04 3.44 18.95
N GLY A 41 -19.74 4.25 18.15
CA GLY A 41 -19.73 5.70 18.28
C GLY A 41 -18.52 6.42 17.67
N GLY A 42 -17.57 5.70 17.04
CA GLY A 42 -16.46 6.31 16.30
C GLY A 42 -15.48 7.10 17.18
N VAL A 43 -15.25 6.67 18.42
CA VAL A 43 -14.30 7.34 19.32
C VAL A 43 -13.40 6.29 19.97
N MET A 44 -12.10 6.53 19.93
CA MET A 44 -11.11 5.79 20.73
C MET A 44 -10.40 6.78 21.66
N LYS A 45 -10.52 6.53 22.96
CA LYS A 45 -9.74 7.24 23.98
C LYS A 45 -8.43 6.51 24.18
N TRP A 46 -7.29 7.22 24.14
CA TRP A 46 -5.98 6.57 24.26
C TRP A 46 -5.04 7.32 25.20
N TYR A 47 -4.13 6.58 25.82
CA TYR A 47 -3.11 7.08 26.72
C TYR A 47 -1.72 6.81 26.14
N TYR A 48 -0.73 7.64 26.48
CA TYR A 48 0.66 7.43 26.06
C TYR A 48 1.51 6.87 27.20
N ASN A 49 2.17 5.73 26.99
CA ASN A 49 3.18 5.22 27.93
C ASN A 49 4.60 5.59 27.44
N PRO A 50 5.32 6.50 28.11
CA PRO A 50 6.66 6.94 27.70
C PRO A 50 7.76 5.91 28.03
N GLN A 51 7.46 4.85 28.78
CA GLN A 51 8.45 3.83 29.13
C GLN A 51 9.02 3.18 27.85
N GLY A 52 10.35 3.16 27.73
CA GLY A 52 11.03 2.58 26.56
C GLY A 52 11.15 3.53 25.36
N THR A 53 10.75 4.81 25.49
CA THR A 53 10.98 5.82 24.45
C THR A 53 12.48 5.94 24.14
N PRO A 54 12.91 5.94 22.86
CA PRO A 54 14.30 6.17 22.48
C PRO A 54 14.84 7.51 22.98
N SER A 55 16.13 7.57 23.36
CA SER A 55 16.74 8.73 24.02
C SER A 55 16.74 10.04 23.20
N GLY A 56 16.49 9.97 21.89
CA GLY A 56 16.40 11.13 21.00
C GLY A 56 14.99 11.70 20.82
N ILE A 57 13.97 11.10 21.46
CA ILE A 57 12.56 11.51 21.34
C ILE A 57 12.07 11.91 22.73
N SER A 58 11.73 13.18 22.92
CA SER A 58 11.11 13.62 24.18
C SER A 58 9.66 13.13 24.28
N THR A 59 9.14 12.98 25.50
CA THR A 59 7.71 12.64 25.71
C THR A 59 6.78 13.64 25.04
N GLY A 60 7.11 14.94 25.08
CA GLY A 60 6.32 15.98 24.43
C GLY A 60 6.29 15.84 22.91
N ASP A 61 7.44 15.61 22.29
CA ASP A 61 7.55 15.43 20.84
C ASP A 61 6.85 14.15 20.37
N ALA A 62 6.98 13.05 21.13
CA ALA A 62 6.27 11.81 20.85
C ALA A 62 4.74 12.03 20.85
N VAL A 63 4.20 12.63 21.91
CA VAL A 63 2.76 12.91 22.01
C VAL A 63 2.28 13.81 20.87
N ALA A 64 3.02 14.87 20.54
CA ALA A 64 2.66 15.77 19.45
C ALA A 64 2.61 15.04 18.10
N VAL A 65 3.60 14.18 17.82
CA VAL A 65 3.66 13.38 16.60
C VAL A 65 2.53 12.33 16.55
N LEU A 66 2.24 11.66 17.67
CA LEU A 66 1.17 10.66 17.74
C LEU A 66 -0.21 11.31 17.54
N GLN A 67 -0.47 12.46 18.17
CA GLN A 67 -1.69 13.22 17.93
C GLN A 67 -1.81 13.68 16.47
N LYS A 68 -0.70 14.11 15.86
CA LYS A 68 -0.66 14.46 14.43
C LYS A 68 -1.00 13.27 13.54
N ALA A 69 -0.45 12.09 13.80
CA ALA A 69 -0.76 10.85 13.06
C ALA A 69 -2.25 10.47 13.20
N ALA A 70 -2.78 10.47 14.43
CA ALA A 70 -4.18 10.16 14.72
C ALA A 70 -5.18 11.17 14.09
N ALA A 71 -4.80 12.45 14.01
CA ALA A 71 -5.61 13.49 13.39
C ALA A 71 -5.81 13.27 11.89
N LYS A 72 -4.86 12.65 11.18
CA LYS A 72 -5.00 12.35 9.75
C LYS A 72 -6.23 11.50 9.48
N TRP A 73 -6.42 10.43 10.25
CA TRP A 73 -7.60 9.58 10.16
C TRP A 73 -8.87 10.28 10.61
N SER A 74 -8.80 11.04 11.71
CA SER A 74 -9.96 11.81 12.21
C SER A 74 -10.45 12.86 11.20
N ASN A 75 -9.56 13.33 10.31
CA ASN A 75 -9.90 14.21 9.19
C ASN A 75 -10.51 13.45 8.00
N GLY A 76 -10.15 12.19 7.80
CA GLY A 76 -10.61 11.37 6.66
C GLY A 76 -12.00 10.76 6.83
N CYS A 77 -12.43 10.48 8.06
CA CYS A 77 -13.66 9.74 8.37
C CYS A 77 -14.27 10.16 9.72
N ASN A 78 -15.48 9.66 10.03
CA ASN A 78 -16.20 10.01 11.26
C ASN A 78 -15.66 9.30 12.50
N PHE A 79 -14.39 9.54 12.78
CA PHE A 79 -13.70 8.94 13.89
C PHE A 79 -12.93 9.99 14.69
N GLN A 80 -12.77 9.78 15.99
CA GLN A 80 -11.99 10.65 16.86
C GLN A 80 -11.06 9.85 17.75
N PHE A 81 -9.77 10.17 17.67
CA PHE A 81 -8.78 9.72 18.64
C PHE A 81 -8.61 10.77 19.74
N GLN A 82 -9.01 10.45 20.96
CA GLN A 82 -8.98 11.37 22.09
C GLN A 82 -7.83 11.03 23.05
N TYR A 83 -6.75 11.79 22.96
CA TYR A 83 -5.63 11.66 23.91
C TYR A 83 -6.06 12.03 25.33
N GLN A 84 -5.80 11.14 26.28
CA GLN A 84 -6.21 11.28 27.68
C GLN A 84 -5.05 11.63 28.64
N GLY A 85 -3.81 11.70 28.15
CA GLY A 85 -2.63 11.94 28.97
C GLY A 85 -1.65 10.77 28.97
N THR A 86 -0.60 10.90 29.78
CA THR A 86 0.38 9.83 29.96
C THR A 86 -0.11 8.77 30.95
N THR A 87 0.39 7.55 30.81
CA THR A 87 0.10 6.44 31.72
C THR A 87 1.35 5.60 31.98
N THR A 88 1.31 4.77 33.03
CA THR A 88 2.27 3.70 33.28
C THR A 88 1.70 2.31 32.95
N THR A 89 0.43 2.23 32.52
CA THR A 89 -0.18 0.98 32.05
C THR A 89 0.62 0.42 30.87
N PRO A 90 0.98 -0.87 30.85
CA PRO A 90 1.67 -1.49 29.73
C PRO A 90 0.80 -1.58 28.46
N THR A 91 1.42 -1.74 27.29
CA THR A 91 0.75 -1.83 25.98
C THR A 91 0.39 -3.25 25.54
N TRP A 92 0.40 -4.23 26.45
CA TRP A 92 0.21 -5.66 26.14
C TRP A 92 -0.80 -6.35 27.04
N VAL A 93 -1.66 -5.57 27.70
CA VAL A 93 -2.62 -6.09 28.68
C VAL A 93 -4.00 -5.70 28.21
N THR A 94 -4.87 -6.70 28.01
CA THR A 94 -6.28 -6.45 27.69
C THR A 94 -7.06 -6.11 28.95
N ASP A 95 -7.09 -4.83 29.29
CA ASP A 95 -7.74 -4.26 30.48
C ASP A 95 -8.82 -3.21 30.17
N GLY A 96 -9.12 -2.98 28.89
CA GLY A 96 -10.06 -1.98 28.39
C GLY A 96 -9.46 -0.57 28.28
N ILE A 97 -8.15 -0.40 28.47
CA ILE A 97 -7.44 0.86 28.32
C ILE A 97 -6.62 0.80 27.04
N ASN A 98 -6.85 1.72 26.11
CA ASN A 98 -6.04 1.81 24.91
C ASN A 98 -4.73 2.54 25.21
N VAL A 99 -3.61 1.83 25.10
CA VAL A 99 -2.28 2.39 25.37
C VAL A 99 -1.45 2.42 24.09
N VAL A 100 -0.87 3.58 23.82
CA VAL A 100 0.12 3.79 22.77
C VAL A 100 1.49 3.93 23.43
N GLY A 101 2.49 3.14 23.04
CA GLY A 101 3.78 3.15 23.71
C GLY A 101 4.85 2.31 23.02
N TRP A 102 5.85 1.86 23.79
CA TRP A 102 7.06 1.24 23.25
C TRP A 102 7.28 -0.16 23.78
N GLN A 103 7.90 -1.00 22.95
CA GLN A 103 8.37 -2.32 23.36
C GLN A 103 9.65 -2.67 22.63
N SER A 104 10.64 -3.21 23.35
CA SER A 104 11.86 -3.76 22.74
C SER A 104 11.63 -5.20 22.26
N GLY A 105 12.24 -5.57 21.14
CA GLY A 105 12.27 -6.97 20.68
C GLY A 105 11.05 -7.41 19.87
N LEU A 106 10.26 -6.46 19.35
CA LEU A 106 9.29 -6.75 18.30
C LEU A 106 10.01 -7.14 16.99
N SER A 107 9.40 -7.99 16.17
CA SER A 107 9.90 -8.30 14.82
C SER A 107 9.60 -7.17 13.84
N GLU A 108 8.54 -6.42 14.08
CA GLU A 108 8.05 -5.29 13.27
C GLU A 108 8.46 -3.94 13.88
N SER A 109 8.28 -2.86 13.12
CA SER A 109 8.50 -1.48 13.62
C SER A 109 7.34 -0.97 14.48
N GLY A 110 6.13 -1.45 14.19
CA GLY A 110 4.90 -1.14 14.91
C GLY A 110 4.01 -2.37 14.95
N THR A 111 3.12 -2.43 15.94
CA THR A 111 2.03 -3.40 15.94
C THR A 111 0.84 -2.83 16.71
N THR A 112 -0.36 -3.16 16.26
CA THR A 112 -1.60 -2.82 16.92
C THR A 112 -2.32 -4.10 17.34
N ASN A 113 -2.58 -4.22 18.62
CA ASN A 113 -3.26 -5.35 19.21
C ASN A 113 -4.63 -4.94 19.68
N SER A 114 -5.64 -5.45 19.00
CA SER A 114 -7.02 -5.09 19.27
C SER A 114 -7.80 -6.27 19.87
N ALA A 115 -8.63 -5.97 20.86
CA ALA A 115 -9.59 -6.90 21.43
C ALA A 115 -11.00 -6.58 20.93
N TYR A 116 -11.77 -7.62 20.60
CA TYR A 116 -13.06 -7.47 19.93
C TYR A 116 -14.16 -8.31 20.60
N SER A 117 -15.40 -7.84 20.52
CA SER A 117 -16.59 -8.67 20.74
C SER A 117 -17.74 -8.23 19.84
N ASP A 118 -18.46 -9.19 19.25
CA ASP A 118 -19.61 -8.94 18.36
C ASP A 118 -19.34 -7.92 17.24
N LEU A 119 -18.23 -8.11 16.51
CA LEU A 119 -17.72 -7.22 15.44
C LEU A 119 -17.46 -5.78 15.91
N ARG A 120 -17.13 -5.59 17.19
CA ARG A 120 -16.82 -4.28 17.74
C ARG A 120 -15.49 -4.29 18.45
N ILE A 121 -14.72 -3.24 18.22
CA ILE A 121 -13.46 -3.01 18.91
C ILE A 121 -13.77 -2.57 20.34
N ARG A 122 -13.10 -3.20 21.31
CA ARG A 122 -13.18 -2.88 22.74
C ARG A 122 -11.91 -2.24 23.25
N GLU A 123 -10.80 -2.64 22.67
CA GLU A 123 -9.47 -2.17 23.00
C GLU A 123 -8.59 -2.23 21.75
N ALA A 124 -7.64 -1.32 21.62
CA ALA A 124 -6.57 -1.34 20.65
C ALA A 124 -5.31 -0.71 21.28
N ASP A 125 -4.34 -1.54 21.63
CA ASP A 125 -3.02 -1.13 22.07
C ASP A 125 -2.07 -0.98 20.88
N ILE A 126 -1.30 0.11 20.83
CA ILE A 126 -0.29 0.35 19.79
C ILE A 126 1.10 0.31 20.41
N ARG A 127 2.01 -0.43 19.78
CA ARG A 127 3.38 -0.64 20.25
C ARG A 127 4.37 -0.31 19.17
N PHE A 128 5.37 0.50 19.50
CA PHE A 128 6.49 0.83 18.61
C PHE A 128 7.76 0.13 19.05
N ASN A 129 8.49 -0.39 18.07
CA ASN A 129 9.79 -1.01 18.32
C ASN A 129 10.86 0.06 18.49
N SER A 130 11.36 0.18 19.72
CA SER A 130 12.38 1.19 20.06
C SER A 130 13.73 0.98 19.36
N ALA A 131 13.96 -0.19 18.75
CA ALA A 131 15.17 -0.46 17.99
C ALA A 131 15.11 0.06 16.54
N THR A 132 13.92 0.13 15.94
CA THR A 132 13.75 0.52 14.53
C THR A 132 13.12 1.91 14.38
N VAL A 133 12.23 2.31 15.28
CA VAL A 133 11.60 3.63 15.30
C VAL A 133 12.45 4.56 16.16
N THR A 134 13.38 5.27 15.52
CA THR A 134 14.42 6.06 16.23
C THR A 134 14.36 7.57 15.95
N SER A 135 13.44 8.03 15.11
CA SER A 135 13.24 9.44 14.78
C SER A 135 11.76 9.84 14.82
N LEU A 136 11.47 11.14 14.93
CA LEU A 136 10.10 11.66 14.86
C LEU A 136 9.43 11.34 13.51
N ALA A 137 10.18 11.36 12.40
CA ALA A 137 9.64 11.03 11.08
C ALA A 137 9.25 9.55 10.98
N SER A 138 10.11 8.63 11.46
CA SER A 138 9.75 7.21 11.52
C SER A 138 8.60 6.93 12.49
N LEU A 139 8.51 7.68 13.60
CA LEU A 139 7.40 7.55 14.54
C LEU A 139 6.09 7.99 13.91
N GLU A 140 6.08 9.14 13.22
CA GLU A 140 4.87 9.65 12.56
C GLU A 140 4.36 8.67 11.49
N ALA A 141 5.28 8.15 10.68
CA ALA A 141 5.00 7.20 9.62
C ALA A 141 4.36 5.92 10.16
N VAL A 142 5.05 5.22 11.07
CA VAL A 142 4.57 3.98 11.67
C VAL A 142 3.30 4.22 12.47
N ALA A 143 3.22 5.29 13.26
CA ALA A 143 2.01 5.62 14.01
C ALA A 143 0.81 5.86 13.09
N THR A 144 1.00 6.49 11.92
CA THR A 144 -0.11 6.71 10.98
C THR A 144 -0.66 5.37 10.50
N HIS A 145 0.20 4.38 10.21
CA HIS A 145 -0.22 3.02 9.87
C HIS A 145 -0.93 2.33 11.03
N GLU A 146 -0.33 2.31 12.21
CA GLU A 146 -0.89 1.63 13.39
C GLU A 146 -2.23 2.23 13.84
N PHE A 147 -2.40 3.56 13.75
CA PHE A 147 -3.70 4.16 14.02
C PHE A 147 -4.77 3.70 13.02
N GLY A 148 -4.40 3.34 11.79
CA GLY A 148 -5.33 2.70 10.85
C GLY A 148 -5.81 1.34 11.36
N HIS A 149 -4.92 0.52 11.89
CA HIS A 149 -5.30 -0.72 12.56
C HIS A 149 -6.17 -0.50 13.79
N ALA A 150 -5.87 0.54 14.57
CA ALA A 150 -6.69 0.90 15.72
C ALA A 150 -8.11 1.34 15.32
N LEU A 151 -8.34 1.82 14.09
CA LEU A 151 -9.68 2.06 13.54
C LEU A 151 -10.43 0.77 13.18
N GLY A 152 -9.75 -0.36 13.08
CA GLY A 152 -10.30 -1.57 12.47
C GLY A 152 -10.07 -1.67 10.97
N LEU A 153 -9.19 -0.82 10.41
CA LEU A 153 -8.65 -1.10 9.09
C LEU A 153 -7.59 -2.17 9.22
N ASP A 154 -7.42 -2.89 8.14
CA ASP A 154 -6.44 -3.93 8.07
C ASP A 154 -5.60 -3.69 6.80
N HIS A 155 -4.60 -4.53 6.54
CA HIS A 155 -3.65 -4.22 5.50
C HIS A 155 -4.31 -4.12 4.13
N SER A 156 -3.88 -3.11 3.38
CA SER A 156 -4.30 -2.93 2.00
C SER A 156 -3.41 -3.73 1.07
N ASN A 157 -4.00 -4.28 0.02
CA ASN A 157 -3.29 -4.79 -1.16
C ASN A 157 -2.97 -3.67 -2.17
N VAL A 158 -3.47 -2.45 -1.94
CA VAL A 158 -3.11 -1.25 -2.70
C VAL A 158 -1.79 -0.75 -2.15
N ALA A 159 -0.70 -1.03 -2.86
CA ALA A 159 0.65 -0.68 -2.44
C ALA A 159 1.01 0.80 -2.38
N ASP A 160 0.04 1.71 -2.49
CA ASP A 160 0.23 3.13 -2.14
C ASP A 160 -0.45 3.51 -0.83
N SER A 161 -1.39 2.68 -0.37
CA SER A 161 -2.10 2.83 0.89
C SER A 161 -1.10 2.89 2.04
N ILE A 162 -1.38 3.78 3.01
CA ILE A 162 -0.66 3.77 4.27
C ILE A 162 -0.75 2.39 4.92
N MET A 163 -1.86 1.67 4.75
CA MET A 163 -2.08 0.32 5.26
C MET A 163 -1.38 -0.79 4.45
N TYR A 164 -0.50 -0.49 3.50
CA TYR A 164 0.28 -1.54 2.83
C TYR A 164 1.40 -2.09 3.74
N ALA A 165 1.45 -3.41 3.92
CA ALA A 165 2.31 -4.04 4.91
C ALA A 165 3.71 -4.43 4.41
N ASN A 166 3.87 -4.83 3.15
CA ASN A 166 5.11 -5.46 2.72
C ASN A 166 5.46 -5.29 1.23
N PRO A 167 6.61 -4.69 0.89
CA PRO A 167 7.50 -3.96 1.80
C PRO A 167 6.90 -2.63 2.22
N TYR A 168 7.26 -2.18 3.42
CA TYR A 168 6.81 -0.90 3.94
C TYR A 168 7.33 0.27 3.08
N HIS A 169 6.46 1.27 2.95
CA HIS A 169 6.80 2.55 2.36
C HIS A 169 7.94 3.26 3.06
N SER A 170 8.59 4.19 2.38
CA SER A 170 9.49 5.15 3.03
C SER A 170 8.72 5.95 4.09
N SER A 171 9.39 6.35 5.17
CA SER A 171 8.76 7.14 6.23
C SER A 171 8.19 8.48 5.72
N THR A 172 8.73 9.02 4.61
CA THR A 172 8.21 10.22 3.96
C THR A 172 6.87 9.96 3.26
N ASP A 173 6.70 8.79 2.65
CA ASP A 173 5.48 8.45 1.90
C ASP A 173 4.29 8.09 2.81
N GLN A 174 4.58 7.58 4.02
CA GLN A 174 3.61 7.24 5.06
C GLN A 174 3.11 8.45 5.87
N LEU A 175 3.48 9.68 5.48
CA LEU A 175 3.00 10.88 6.16
C LEU A 175 1.59 11.29 5.73
N VAL A 176 1.04 10.74 4.64
CA VAL A 176 -0.26 11.19 4.12
C VAL A 176 -1.14 10.05 3.64
N LEU A 177 -2.39 10.02 4.14
CA LEU A 177 -3.42 9.06 3.73
C LEU A 177 -3.69 9.15 2.22
N LYS A 178 -3.96 8.01 1.59
CA LYS A 178 -4.34 7.90 0.19
C LYS A 178 -5.85 7.67 0.03
N SER A 179 -6.33 7.69 -1.21
CA SER A 179 -7.77 7.45 -1.48
C SER A 179 -8.25 6.10 -0.94
N ASP A 180 -7.43 5.06 -1.04
CA ASP A 180 -7.80 3.73 -0.53
C ASP A 180 -7.98 3.73 0.99
N ASP A 181 -7.05 4.37 1.73
CA ASP A 181 -7.14 4.56 3.18
C ASP A 181 -8.40 5.33 3.60
N ILE A 182 -8.68 6.46 2.92
CA ILE A 182 -9.84 7.31 3.22
C ILE A 182 -11.14 6.58 2.89
N THR A 183 -11.22 5.94 1.72
CA THR A 183 -12.42 5.19 1.30
C THR A 183 -12.73 4.08 2.30
N ALA A 184 -11.71 3.37 2.76
CA ALA A 184 -11.86 2.35 3.78
C ALA A 184 -12.32 2.96 5.11
N CYS A 185 -11.66 4.00 5.61
CA CYS A 185 -12.11 4.58 6.88
C CYS A 185 -13.56 5.12 6.81
N GLN A 186 -13.93 5.74 5.68
CA GLN A 186 -15.28 6.25 5.44
C GLN A 186 -16.32 5.14 5.31
N ALA A 187 -15.95 3.96 4.83
CA ALA A 187 -16.87 2.84 4.79
C ALA A 187 -17.19 2.28 6.20
N LEU A 188 -16.26 2.35 7.16
CA LEU A 188 -16.51 1.93 8.55
C LEU A 188 -17.34 2.93 9.35
N TYR A 189 -16.98 4.22 9.22
CA TYR A 189 -17.48 5.27 10.11
C TYR A 189 -18.39 6.27 9.42
N GLY A 190 -18.49 6.20 8.10
CA GLY A 190 -19.02 7.29 7.27
C GLY A 190 -17.96 8.34 7.03
N ALA A 191 -18.20 9.19 6.03
CA ALA A 191 -17.57 10.48 5.97
C ALA A 191 -17.80 11.19 7.31
N SER A 192 -16.79 11.90 7.79
CA SER A 192 -16.84 12.54 9.09
C SER A 192 -18.10 13.37 9.28
N ALA A 193 -18.76 13.31 10.45
CA ALA A 193 -19.84 14.24 10.83
C ALA A 193 -19.30 15.66 11.06
N LEU A 194 -17.98 15.83 10.95
CA LEU A 194 -17.40 16.89 10.14
C LEU A 194 -17.91 16.86 8.65
N GLY A 195 -19.24 16.76 8.45
CA GLY A 195 -19.97 17.48 7.39
C GLY A 195 -19.77 19.00 7.55
N THR A 196 -19.02 19.36 8.59
CA THR A 196 -18.28 20.57 8.81
C THR A 196 -16.85 20.26 9.34
N VAL A 197 -15.94 19.64 8.56
CA VAL A 197 -14.66 20.37 8.39
C VAL A 197 -15.24 21.62 7.80
N ALA A 198 -15.33 22.73 8.54
CA ALA A 198 -15.91 23.94 7.97
C ALA A 198 -15.30 24.03 6.59
N LYS A 199 -16.09 23.72 5.52
CA LYS A 199 -15.57 23.36 4.19
C LYS A 199 -14.49 24.36 3.98
N TYR A 200 -13.21 23.94 3.96
CA TYR A 200 -12.10 24.79 4.38
C TYR A 200 -12.47 26.26 4.14
N ASN A 201 -12.80 27.03 5.20
CA ASN A 201 -13.75 28.16 5.10
C ASN A 201 -13.33 29.20 4.04
N ALA A 202 -13.66 28.90 2.79
CA ALA A 202 -13.12 29.51 1.58
C ALA A 202 -13.86 30.80 1.22
N ALA A 203 -14.91 31.07 1.99
CA ALA A 203 -15.75 32.25 1.89
C ALA A 203 -14.99 33.52 2.26
N SER A 204 -13.82 33.43 2.92
CA SER A 204 -12.93 34.57 3.09
C SER A 204 -12.56 35.14 1.72
N ALA A 205 -12.98 36.38 1.48
CA ALA A 205 -12.53 37.12 0.32
C ALA A 205 -11.02 37.37 0.45
N VAL A 206 -10.33 37.35 -0.69
CA VAL A 206 -8.93 37.78 -0.74
C VAL A 206 -8.86 39.23 -0.26
N THR A 207 -8.09 39.47 0.80
CA THR A 207 -8.00 40.78 1.46
C THR A 207 -6.56 41.28 1.42
N LEU A 208 -6.33 42.29 0.58
CA LEU A 208 -5.05 42.99 0.43
C LEU A 208 -5.17 44.41 0.99
N ALA A 209 -4.22 44.79 1.84
CA ALA A 209 -4.08 46.18 2.27
C ALA A 209 -3.50 47.04 1.12
N ALA A 210 -3.64 48.36 1.22
CA ALA A 210 -3.11 49.27 0.22
C ALA A 210 -1.59 49.07 0.04
N GLY A 211 -1.15 48.79 -1.19
CA GLY A 211 0.25 48.51 -1.53
C GLY A 211 0.69 47.06 -1.39
N GLU A 212 -0.18 46.16 -0.91
CA GLU A 212 0.08 44.72 -0.91
C GLU A 212 -0.20 44.08 -2.27
N THR A 213 0.62 43.09 -2.62
CA THR A 213 0.33 42.13 -3.70
C THR A 213 0.59 40.71 -3.21
N ALA A 214 -0.20 39.75 -3.69
CA ALA A 214 0.03 38.34 -3.43
C ALA A 214 -0.53 37.49 -4.58
N ASN A 215 0.23 36.49 -5.00
CA ASN A 215 -0.16 35.48 -5.98
C ASN A 215 0.30 34.11 -5.49
N VAL A 216 -0.43 33.05 -5.83
CA VAL A 216 0.00 31.68 -5.55
C VAL A 216 0.00 30.87 -6.84
N TYR A 217 1.07 30.12 -7.05
CA TYR A 217 1.32 29.36 -8.27
C TYR A 217 1.52 27.88 -7.96
N VAL A 218 1.04 27.04 -8.87
CA VAL A 218 1.31 25.61 -8.93
C VAL A 218 2.30 25.36 -10.07
N THR A 219 3.48 24.82 -9.79
CA THR A 219 4.53 24.54 -10.79
C THR A 219 5.17 23.16 -10.58
N THR A 220 5.79 22.58 -11.60
CA THR A 220 6.57 21.33 -11.47
C THR A 220 8.07 21.55 -11.23
N SER A 221 8.50 22.81 -11.25
CA SER A 221 9.88 23.23 -10.97
C SER A 221 9.89 24.26 -9.86
N ALA A 222 10.95 24.21 -9.03
CA ALA A 222 11.14 25.15 -7.93
C ALA A 222 11.31 26.57 -8.50
N PRO A 223 10.42 27.52 -8.18
CA PRO A 223 10.55 28.88 -8.67
C PRO A 223 11.54 29.69 -7.83
N SER A 224 12.10 30.76 -8.40
CA SER A 224 13.00 31.69 -7.71
C SER A 224 12.38 33.08 -7.58
N VAL A 225 12.82 33.84 -6.57
CA VAL A 225 12.41 35.24 -6.39
C VAL A 225 12.81 36.11 -7.59
N SER A 226 13.94 35.78 -8.23
CA SER A 226 14.44 36.48 -9.42
C SER A 226 13.68 36.15 -10.72
N SER A 227 12.92 35.06 -10.75
CA SER A 227 12.20 34.57 -11.92
C SER A 227 10.83 34.04 -11.49
N PRO A 228 9.93 34.90 -11.02
CA PRO A 228 8.61 34.48 -10.56
C PRO A 228 7.81 33.84 -11.71
N PRO A 229 7.02 32.78 -11.44
CA PRO A 229 6.13 32.22 -12.43
C PRO A 229 5.14 33.27 -12.92
N THR A 230 4.82 33.23 -14.22
CA THR A 230 3.80 34.08 -14.84
C THR A 230 2.46 33.37 -15.00
N SER A 231 2.41 32.05 -14.79
CA SER A 231 1.22 31.23 -14.90
C SER A 231 1.25 30.07 -13.90
N SER A 232 0.07 29.60 -13.54
CA SER A 232 -0.13 28.41 -12.69
C SER A 232 -0.57 27.25 -13.56
N LEU A 233 -0.14 26.04 -13.22
CA LEU A 233 -0.66 24.82 -13.84
C LEU A 233 -2.15 24.67 -13.53
N ALA A 234 -2.96 24.44 -14.57
CA ALA A 234 -4.38 24.15 -14.44
C ALA A 234 -4.64 22.69 -14.05
N SER A 235 -3.71 21.80 -14.38
CA SER A 235 -3.77 20.38 -14.06
C SER A 235 -2.38 19.82 -13.80
N ILE A 236 -2.32 18.82 -12.93
CA ILE A 236 -1.13 17.98 -12.73
C ILE A 236 -1.49 16.52 -13.03
N SER A 237 -0.50 15.76 -13.52
CA SER A 237 -0.62 14.31 -13.64
C SER A 237 0.01 13.63 -12.43
N GLY A 238 -0.48 12.43 -12.08
CA GLY A 238 0.13 11.61 -11.04
C GLY A 238 1.58 11.17 -11.30
N SER A 239 2.12 11.44 -12.49
CA SER A 239 3.52 11.24 -12.86
C SER A 239 4.42 12.47 -12.59
N ALA A 240 3.87 13.58 -12.12
CA ALA A 240 4.66 14.76 -11.76
C ALA A 240 5.55 14.46 -10.54
N GLY A 241 6.87 14.37 -10.74
CA GLY A 241 7.80 13.98 -9.67
C GLY A 241 7.84 14.94 -8.47
N LYS A 242 7.65 16.25 -8.70
CA LYS A 242 7.52 17.27 -7.65
C LYS A 242 6.53 18.33 -8.10
N VAL A 243 5.69 18.78 -7.17
CA VAL A 243 4.78 19.92 -7.37
C VAL A 243 5.09 20.98 -6.33
N TYR A 244 5.28 22.20 -6.76
CA TYR A 244 5.59 23.34 -5.92
C TYR A 244 4.36 24.24 -5.82
N PHE A 245 4.01 24.58 -4.60
CA PHE A 245 3.00 25.57 -4.27
C PHE A 245 3.72 26.80 -3.74
N SER A 246 3.76 27.84 -4.56
CA SER A 246 4.61 29.00 -4.30
C SER A 246 3.81 30.29 -4.24
N ALA A 247 3.81 30.93 -3.08
CA ALA A 247 3.21 32.24 -2.89
C ALA A 247 4.24 33.34 -3.11
N PHE A 248 3.95 34.28 -4.00
CA PHE A 248 4.76 35.47 -4.26
C PHE A 248 4.03 36.72 -3.77
N PHE A 249 4.65 37.50 -2.88
CA PHE A 249 3.98 38.63 -2.23
C PHE A 249 4.89 39.83 -1.99
N LYS A 250 4.26 41.01 -1.83
CA LYS A 250 4.88 42.28 -1.48
C LYS A 250 4.02 43.02 -0.44
N GLY A 251 4.65 43.77 0.45
CA GLY A 251 3.98 44.66 1.41
C GLY A 251 3.53 44.02 2.73
N MET A 252 3.90 42.76 2.96
CA MET A 252 3.52 41.98 4.14
C MET A 252 4.31 42.40 5.40
N THR A 253 3.64 42.41 6.56
CA THR A 253 4.25 42.68 7.88
C THR A 253 5.29 41.62 8.25
N ILE A 254 6.44 42.06 8.77
CA ILE A 254 7.50 41.19 9.30
C ILE A 254 7.02 40.54 10.60
N GLY A 255 7.39 39.29 10.82
CA GLY A 255 7.07 38.54 12.04
C GLY A 255 5.69 37.91 12.04
N GLN A 256 4.84 38.18 11.03
CA GLN A 256 3.56 37.49 10.91
C GLN A 256 3.74 36.06 10.38
N THR A 257 2.81 35.18 10.75
CA THR A 257 2.75 33.82 10.21
C THR A 257 2.30 33.86 8.75
N LEU A 258 3.09 33.26 7.88
CA LEU A 258 2.75 32.98 6.48
C LEU A 258 2.35 31.52 6.39
N ARG A 259 1.26 31.20 5.69
CA ARG A 259 0.74 29.83 5.62
C ARG A 259 0.22 29.49 4.22
N ILE A 260 0.54 28.29 3.73
CA ILE A 260 -0.06 27.69 2.54
C ILE A 260 -0.90 26.50 2.99
N ASP A 261 -2.16 26.50 2.61
CA ASP A 261 -3.11 25.43 2.89
C ASP A 261 -3.51 24.75 1.58
N LEU A 262 -3.37 23.43 1.56
CA LEU A 262 -3.79 22.55 0.48
C LEU A 262 -5.12 21.92 0.85
N VAL A 263 -6.13 22.08 0.00
CA VAL A 263 -7.49 21.61 0.23
C VAL A 263 -7.86 20.59 -0.83
N ALA A 264 -8.25 19.41 -0.37
CA ALA A 264 -8.61 18.28 -1.23
C ALA A 264 -9.95 18.51 -1.96
N PRO A 265 -10.27 17.69 -2.99
CA PRO A 265 -11.50 17.84 -3.78
C PRO A 265 -12.80 17.72 -3.00
N ASP A 266 -12.76 17.00 -1.87
CA ASP A 266 -13.88 16.87 -0.94
C ASP A 266 -14.06 18.11 -0.02
N GLY A 267 -13.17 19.09 -0.12
CA GLY A 267 -13.20 20.34 0.65
C GLY A 267 -12.52 20.27 2.02
N THR A 268 -11.83 19.17 2.31
CA THR A 268 -11.05 19.00 3.55
C THR A 268 -9.68 19.68 3.46
N LEU A 269 -9.18 20.22 4.58
CA LEU A 269 -7.79 20.67 4.67
C LEU A 269 -6.89 19.44 4.64
N TYR A 270 -6.17 19.25 3.55
CA TYR A 270 -5.26 18.12 3.36
C TYR A 270 -3.92 18.36 4.05
N GLU A 271 -3.32 19.54 3.84
CA GLU A 271 -2.03 19.89 4.44
C GLU A 271 -1.91 21.40 4.64
N SER A 272 -1.17 21.81 5.68
CA SER A 272 -0.87 23.21 5.98
C SER A 272 0.62 23.35 6.26
N SER A 273 1.29 24.24 5.54
CA SER A 273 2.68 24.61 5.77
C SER A 273 2.78 26.07 6.18
N SER A 274 3.45 26.36 7.29
CA SER A 274 3.61 27.73 7.78
C SER A 274 5.06 28.09 8.12
N THR A 275 5.38 29.37 7.98
CA THR A 275 6.66 29.95 8.40
C THR A 275 6.46 31.37 8.95
N THR A 276 7.45 31.92 9.62
CA THR A 276 7.42 33.31 10.09
C THR A 276 8.02 34.22 9.02
N GLY A 277 7.32 35.31 8.67
CA GLY A 277 7.81 36.29 7.71
C GLY A 277 9.08 36.97 8.21
N GLN A 278 10.25 36.67 7.64
CA GLN A 278 11.54 37.14 8.15
C GLN A 278 12.09 38.42 7.48
N TYR A 279 11.39 39.03 6.52
CA TYR A 279 12.04 40.03 5.64
C TYR A 279 11.26 41.34 5.45
N ALA A 280 12.01 42.44 5.52
CA ALA A 280 11.54 43.83 5.34
C ALA A 280 11.72 44.31 3.89
N GLY A 281 10.63 44.43 3.12
CA GLY A 281 10.57 45.17 1.84
C GLY A 281 11.06 44.44 0.57
N GLY A 282 10.14 44.16 -0.36
CA GLY A 282 10.46 43.52 -1.66
C GLY A 282 9.36 42.55 -2.15
N TYR A 283 9.65 41.82 -3.23
CA TYR A 283 8.90 40.62 -3.64
C TYR A 283 9.54 39.40 -2.97
N TYR A 284 8.73 38.52 -2.39
CA TYR A 284 9.19 37.33 -1.65
C TYR A 284 8.45 36.09 -2.10
N ALA A 285 9.10 34.92 -1.98
CA ALA A 285 8.51 33.62 -2.28
C ALA A 285 8.44 32.75 -1.02
N PHE A 286 7.29 32.18 -0.72
CA PHE A 286 7.13 31.05 0.19
C PHE A 286 6.74 29.83 -0.63
N SER A 287 7.55 28.78 -0.61
CA SER A 287 7.30 27.58 -1.42
C SER A 287 7.18 26.36 -0.53
N TYR A 288 6.10 25.63 -0.72
CA TYR A 288 5.90 24.29 -0.19
C TYR A 288 6.08 23.29 -1.34
N ASN A 289 6.96 22.31 -1.15
CA ASN A 289 7.16 21.23 -2.09
C ASN A 289 6.26 20.06 -1.68
N TRP A 290 5.31 19.76 -2.55
CA TRP A 290 4.55 18.53 -2.52
C TRP A 290 5.29 17.48 -3.35
N SER A 291 6.18 16.76 -2.66
CA SER A 291 6.86 15.60 -3.22
C SER A 291 6.37 14.35 -2.54
N GLY A 292 5.69 13.51 -3.31
CA GLY A 292 5.09 12.28 -2.88
C GLY A 292 3.89 11.99 -3.76
N VAL A 293 3.66 10.72 -3.97
CA VAL A 293 2.54 10.07 -4.65
C VAL A 293 1.13 10.65 -4.35
N GLY A 294 0.98 11.50 -3.32
CA GLY A 294 -0.28 12.16 -2.96
C GLY A 294 -0.93 12.93 -4.10
N ALA A 295 -0.13 13.47 -5.02
CA ALA A 295 -0.62 14.08 -6.26
C ALA A 295 -1.19 13.08 -7.28
N SER A 296 -1.10 11.77 -7.08
CA SER A 296 -1.75 10.78 -7.97
C SER A 296 -2.96 10.14 -7.29
N ALA A 297 -2.97 10.09 -5.97
CA ALA A 297 -3.86 9.24 -5.17
C ALA A 297 -5.21 9.87 -4.83
N MET A 298 -5.45 11.13 -5.17
CA MET A 298 -6.71 11.83 -4.89
C MET A 298 -7.10 12.72 -6.08
N PRO A 299 -7.71 12.13 -7.12
CA PRO A 299 -8.15 12.89 -8.27
C PRO A 299 -9.26 13.88 -7.93
N GLY A 300 -9.29 15.00 -8.66
CA GLY A 300 -10.33 16.01 -8.54
C GLY A 300 -9.77 17.42 -8.47
N ASN A 301 -10.61 18.37 -8.09
CA ASN A 301 -10.27 19.78 -8.07
C ASN A 301 -9.72 20.19 -6.71
N TRP A 302 -8.43 20.44 -6.68
CA TRP A 302 -7.71 20.90 -5.49
C TRP A 302 -7.69 22.41 -5.41
N GLN A 303 -7.62 22.92 -4.18
CA GLN A 303 -7.53 24.35 -3.92
C GLN A 303 -6.30 24.64 -3.05
N VAL A 304 -5.66 25.77 -3.32
CA VAL A 304 -4.45 26.22 -2.63
C VAL A 304 -4.71 27.63 -2.11
N TYR A 305 -4.48 27.84 -0.82
CA TYR A 305 -4.72 29.11 -0.15
C TYR A 305 -3.43 29.63 0.46
N PHE A 306 -3.19 30.93 0.33
CA PHE A 306 -2.05 31.60 0.96
C PHE A 306 -2.53 32.67 1.94
N TRP A 307 -2.08 32.55 3.19
CA TRP A 307 -2.45 33.41 4.32
C TRP A 307 -1.25 34.18 4.84
N ALA A 308 -1.53 35.36 5.36
CA ALA A 308 -0.61 36.13 6.18
C ALA A 308 -1.37 36.62 7.43
N GLY A 309 -0.94 36.14 8.60
CA GLY A 309 -1.76 36.16 9.81
C GLY A 309 -3.08 35.42 9.57
N ASP A 310 -4.19 36.04 9.97
CA ASP A 310 -5.54 35.50 9.79
C ASP A 310 -6.20 35.90 8.46
N ASN A 311 -5.47 36.63 7.60
CA ASN A 311 -6.02 37.16 6.35
C ASN A 311 -5.65 36.29 5.15
N LEU A 312 -6.66 35.93 4.35
CA LEU A 312 -6.42 35.27 3.07
C LEU A 312 -5.86 36.29 2.06
N LYS A 313 -4.66 36.03 1.55
CA LYS A 313 -3.95 36.94 0.64
C LYS A 313 -4.00 36.50 -0.82
N ALA A 314 -4.02 35.20 -1.10
CA ALA A 314 -4.17 34.68 -2.46
C ALA A 314 -4.76 33.27 -2.44
N LYS A 315 -5.38 32.84 -3.54
CA LYS A 315 -5.79 31.46 -3.76
C LYS A 315 -5.70 31.05 -5.22
N THR A 316 -5.47 29.78 -5.49
CA THR A 316 -5.54 29.17 -6.83
C THR A 316 -6.15 27.78 -6.74
N GLN A 317 -6.44 27.18 -7.88
CA GLN A 317 -6.94 25.81 -7.98
C GLN A 317 -6.22 25.06 -9.09
N PHE A 318 -6.16 23.74 -8.97
CA PHE A 318 -5.65 22.85 -10.01
C PHE A 318 -6.45 21.55 -10.02
N THR A 319 -6.57 20.93 -11.19
CA THR A 319 -7.13 19.58 -11.30
C THR A 319 -6.01 18.57 -11.10
N ASN A 320 -6.14 17.73 -10.07
CA ASN A 320 -5.39 16.51 -10.01
C ASN A 320 -6.07 15.45 -10.88
N VAL A 321 -5.40 15.00 -11.94
CA VAL A 321 -5.94 13.93 -12.78
C VAL A 321 -5.53 12.60 -12.18
N ALA A 322 -6.52 11.72 -11.97
CA ALA A 322 -6.27 10.35 -11.51
C ALA A 322 -5.17 9.75 -12.37
N SER A 323 -4.11 9.27 -11.73
CA SER A 323 -3.27 8.32 -12.44
C SER A 323 -4.09 7.04 -12.58
N ALA A 324 -4.39 6.63 -13.82
CA ALA A 324 -4.90 5.29 -14.09
C ALA A 324 -3.91 4.21 -13.58
N ASP A 325 -2.64 4.58 -13.39
CA ASP A 325 -1.62 3.80 -12.73
C ASP A 325 -1.28 4.45 -11.37
N GLN A 326 -2.01 4.12 -10.31
CA GLN A 326 -1.38 4.18 -8.98
C GLN A 326 -0.25 3.13 -8.98
N PRO A 327 1.00 3.46 -8.62
CA PRO A 327 2.11 2.52 -8.66
C PRO A 327 2.02 1.40 -7.62
N GLN A 328 1.12 0.47 -7.88
CA GLN A 328 1.25 -0.89 -7.39
C GLN A 328 2.59 -1.48 -7.89
N PRO A 329 3.21 -2.38 -7.12
CA PRO A 329 4.37 -3.11 -7.58
C PRO A 329 4.01 -3.85 -8.88
N PRO A 330 4.94 -3.92 -9.84
CA PRO A 330 4.75 -4.81 -10.96
C PRO A 330 4.68 -6.25 -10.46
N GLU A 331 3.65 -6.99 -10.87
CA GLU A 331 3.61 -8.43 -10.61
C GLU A 331 4.63 -9.08 -11.54
N MET A 332 5.63 -9.73 -10.94
CA MET A 332 6.67 -10.44 -11.69
C MET A 332 6.46 -11.96 -11.61
N VAL A 333 6.92 -12.65 -12.65
CA VAL A 333 7.21 -14.08 -12.61
C VAL A 333 8.67 -14.31 -12.94
N VAL A 334 9.37 -15.11 -12.12
CA VAL A 334 10.73 -15.58 -12.41
C VAL A 334 10.65 -16.98 -13.00
N ILE A 335 11.27 -17.17 -14.16
CA ILE A 335 11.23 -18.40 -14.94
C ILE A 335 12.65 -18.93 -15.15
N GLY A 336 12.91 -20.15 -14.68
CA GLY A 336 14.12 -20.93 -14.96
C GLY A 336 13.85 -21.99 -16.03
N LYS A 337 14.69 -22.06 -17.07
CA LYS A 337 14.60 -23.03 -18.17
C LYS A 337 15.89 -23.84 -18.30
N LEU A 338 15.77 -25.13 -18.57
CA LEU A 338 16.91 -26.01 -18.85
C LEU A 338 17.13 -26.13 -20.36
N GLU A 339 18.22 -25.58 -20.86
CA GLU A 339 18.58 -25.58 -22.28
C GLU A 339 20.03 -26.03 -22.45
N GLY A 340 20.27 -27.11 -23.20
CA GLY A 340 21.63 -27.58 -23.49
C GLY A 340 22.46 -27.94 -22.24
N GLY A 341 21.82 -28.43 -21.17
CA GLY A 341 22.48 -28.76 -19.90
C GLY A 341 22.82 -27.55 -19.02
N ARG A 342 22.23 -26.39 -19.32
CA ARG A 342 22.43 -25.15 -18.57
C ARG A 342 21.09 -24.52 -18.18
N PHE A 343 21.04 -23.86 -17.03
CA PHE A 343 19.84 -23.17 -16.56
C PHE A 343 19.86 -21.69 -16.91
N ASN A 344 18.86 -21.24 -17.68
CA ASN A 344 18.63 -19.85 -18.04
C ASN A 344 17.50 -19.27 -17.16
N TYR A 345 17.81 -18.28 -16.33
CA TYR A 345 16.83 -17.56 -15.51
C TYR A 345 16.40 -16.26 -16.16
N SER A 346 15.10 -15.99 -16.18
CA SER A 346 14.49 -14.78 -16.72
C SER A 346 13.37 -14.27 -15.81
N ALA A 347 12.97 -13.01 -15.99
CA ALA A 347 11.81 -12.44 -15.29
C ALA A 347 10.85 -11.80 -16.31
N THR A 348 9.55 -11.96 -16.10
CA THR A 348 8.50 -11.35 -16.93
C THR A 348 7.60 -10.47 -16.05
N ASN A 349 7.33 -9.25 -16.52
CA ASN A 349 6.38 -8.35 -15.90
C ASN A 349 4.97 -8.68 -16.42
N LEU A 350 4.11 -9.15 -15.51
CA LEU A 350 2.71 -9.51 -15.80
C LEU A 350 1.80 -8.28 -15.87
N THR A 351 2.26 -7.14 -15.39
CA THR A 351 1.55 -5.85 -15.38
C THR A 351 2.34 -4.79 -16.15
N PRO A 352 2.34 -4.80 -17.50
CA PRO A 352 3.16 -3.88 -18.30
C PRO A 352 2.87 -2.39 -18.11
N SER A 353 1.66 -2.04 -17.62
CA SER A 353 1.34 -0.64 -17.26
C SER A 353 2.14 -0.13 -16.06
N ARG A 354 2.77 -1.04 -15.29
CA ARG A 354 3.61 -0.75 -14.13
C ARG A 354 5.08 -1.02 -14.50
N PRO A 355 5.84 -0.04 -15.00
CA PRO A 355 7.18 -0.28 -15.53
C PRO A 355 8.22 -0.54 -14.42
N VAL A 356 9.13 -1.47 -14.68
CA VAL A 356 10.31 -1.75 -13.85
C VAL A 356 11.48 -0.90 -14.36
N ALA A 357 12.09 -0.11 -13.47
CA ALA A 357 13.26 0.71 -13.82
C ALA A 357 14.56 -0.09 -13.78
N GLU A 358 14.69 -0.98 -12.80
CA GLU A 358 15.89 -1.79 -12.61
C GLU A 358 15.53 -3.15 -11.99
N THR A 359 16.24 -4.19 -12.41
CA THR A 359 16.21 -5.52 -11.79
C THR A 359 17.61 -5.87 -11.30
N VAL A 360 17.71 -6.37 -10.08
CA VAL A 360 18.94 -6.81 -9.47
C VAL A 360 18.79 -8.28 -9.09
N TRP A 361 19.81 -9.07 -9.36
CA TRP A 361 19.79 -10.51 -9.12
C TRP A 361 20.81 -10.91 -8.06
N SER A 362 20.41 -11.82 -7.18
CA SER A 362 21.33 -12.61 -6.35
C SER A 362 21.18 -14.08 -6.72
N PHE A 363 22.30 -14.79 -6.79
CA PHE A 363 22.32 -16.22 -7.07
C PHE A 363 23.07 -16.94 -5.97
N ASP A 364 22.52 -18.06 -5.51
CA ASP A 364 23.13 -18.93 -4.49
C ASP A 364 23.54 -18.20 -3.20
N GLY A 365 22.74 -17.19 -2.81
CA GLY A 365 23.02 -16.33 -1.65
C GLY A 365 24.22 -15.40 -1.82
N GLY A 366 24.76 -15.30 -3.04
CA GLY A 366 25.86 -14.40 -3.39
C GLY A 366 25.46 -12.93 -3.43
N ALA A 367 26.46 -12.06 -3.58
CA ALA A 367 26.25 -10.61 -3.68
C ALA A 367 25.31 -10.24 -4.83
N LEU A 368 24.54 -9.17 -4.62
CA LEU A 368 23.66 -8.57 -5.63
C LEU A 368 24.51 -8.11 -6.83
N ASN A 369 24.20 -8.63 -8.01
CA ASN A 369 24.81 -8.18 -9.25
C ASN A 369 23.81 -7.27 -9.98
N SER A 370 24.23 -6.02 -10.26
CA SER A 370 23.48 -5.02 -11.03
C SER A 370 23.42 -5.33 -12.53
N ALA A 371 23.33 -6.62 -12.88
CA ALA A 371 23.24 -7.06 -14.26
C ALA A 371 21.82 -6.78 -14.78
N SER A 372 21.72 -5.85 -15.72
CA SER A 372 20.51 -5.55 -16.50
C SER A 372 20.11 -6.66 -17.48
N THR A 373 20.67 -7.87 -17.35
CA THR A 373 20.49 -8.97 -18.31
C THR A 373 19.55 -10.06 -17.78
N PRO A 374 18.48 -10.39 -18.52
CA PRO A 374 17.42 -11.33 -18.12
C PRO A 374 17.78 -12.80 -18.38
N ALA A 375 19.07 -13.14 -18.49
CA ALA A 375 19.53 -14.51 -18.74
C ALA A 375 20.91 -14.72 -18.11
N VAL A 376 20.94 -15.34 -16.93
CA VAL A 376 22.17 -15.85 -16.32
C VAL A 376 22.18 -17.36 -16.48
N THR A 377 23.28 -17.89 -17.02
CA THR A 377 23.40 -19.30 -17.39
C THR A 377 24.31 -20.04 -16.41
N PHE A 378 23.74 -20.98 -15.66
CA PHE A 378 24.51 -21.84 -14.75
C PHE A 378 24.73 -23.23 -15.35
N ALA A 379 25.79 -23.92 -14.90
CA ALA A 379 25.94 -25.34 -15.18
C ALA A 379 24.76 -26.13 -14.58
N ALA A 380 24.55 -27.37 -15.03
CA ALA A 380 23.61 -28.26 -14.37
C ALA A 380 24.02 -28.44 -12.89
N GLY A 381 23.13 -28.05 -11.98
CA GLY A 381 23.45 -27.93 -10.56
C GLY A 381 22.22 -27.48 -9.78
N THR A 382 22.32 -27.52 -8.45
CA THR A 382 21.32 -26.89 -7.60
C THR A 382 21.62 -25.41 -7.50
N HIS A 383 20.68 -24.57 -7.91
CA HIS A 383 20.84 -23.13 -7.91
C HIS A 383 19.60 -22.45 -7.34
N SER A 384 19.79 -21.30 -6.72
CA SER A 384 18.73 -20.39 -6.31
C SER A 384 18.93 -19.04 -6.99
N ALA A 385 17.87 -18.49 -7.56
CA ALA A 385 17.87 -17.14 -8.13
C ALA A 385 16.89 -16.26 -7.36
N GLN A 386 17.38 -15.15 -6.81
CA GLN A 386 16.55 -14.12 -6.19
C GLN A 386 16.50 -12.91 -7.10
N LEU A 387 15.28 -12.40 -7.32
CA LEU A 387 15.04 -11.17 -8.05
C LEU A 387 14.62 -10.08 -7.08
N ALA A 388 15.34 -8.97 -7.07
CA ALA A 388 14.88 -7.70 -6.54
C ALA A 388 14.61 -6.74 -7.70
N LEU A 389 13.60 -5.89 -7.56
CA LEU A 389 13.26 -4.91 -8.59
C LEU A 389 13.02 -3.54 -7.98
N ARG A 390 13.30 -2.51 -8.76
CA ARG A 390 13.05 -1.11 -8.44
C ARG A 390 12.08 -0.55 -9.47
N GLY A 391 10.96 0.00 -8.98
CA GLY A 391 10.01 0.73 -9.82
C GLY A 391 10.59 2.06 -10.31
N THR A 392 9.92 2.70 -11.27
CA THR A 392 10.31 4.04 -11.77
C THR A 392 10.07 5.17 -10.76
N ALA A 393 9.31 4.90 -9.70
CA ALA A 393 9.16 5.77 -8.54
C ALA A 393 9.71 5.02 -7.32
N GLY A 394 10.81 5.50 -6.73
CA GLY A 394 11.32 5.00 -5.46
C GLY A 394 10.31 5.26 -4.34
N ARG A 395 9.93 4.21 -3.58
CA ARG A 395 8.81 4.21 -2.63
C ARG A 395 8.93 3.24 -1.47
N TYR A 396 9.67 2.15 -1.65
CA TYR A 396 9.71 1.03 -0.71
C TYR A 396 11.01 1.01 0.07
N SER A 397 10.99 0.54 1.31
CA SER A 397 12.22 0.31 2.08
C SER A 397 12.40 -1.19 2.36
N ASN A 398 13.55 -1.73 1.98
CA ASN A 398 13.95 -3.08 2.35
C ASN A 398 15.24 -3.00 3.17
N GLN A 399 15.21 -3.49 4.40
CA GLN A 399 16.34 -3.38 5.33
C GLN A 399 17.61 -4.09 4.83
N SER A 400 17.48 -5.11 3.97
CA SER A 400 18.59 -5.90 3.43
C SER A 400 19.12 -5.41 2.08
N LEU A 401 18.28 -4.74 1.29
CA LEU A 401 18.60 -4.31 -0.09
C LEU A 401 18.77 -2.78 -0.22
N GLY A 402 18.45 -2.02 0.82
CA GLY A 402 18.40 -0.56 0.79
C GLY A 402 17.05 -0.01 0.31
N ALA A 403 16.99 1.31 0.11
CA ALA A 403 15.77 1.97 -0.38
C ALA A 403 15.45 1.57 -1.84
N ASP A 404 14.15 1.49 -2.12
CA ASP A 404 13.49 1.33 -3.41
C ASP A 404 13.56 -0.04 -4.07
N TYR A 405 13.85 -1.10 -3.33
CA TYR A 405 13.82 -2.47 -3.84
C TYR A 405 12.66 -3.29 -3.25
N LEU A 406 11.84 -3.83 -4.16
CA LEU A 406 10.86 -4.88 -3.89
C LEU A 406 11.55 -6.23 -4.09
N LEU A 407 11.53 -7.11 -3.08
CA LEU A 407 12.00 -8.49 -3.25
C LEU A 407 10.91 -9.28 -3.93
N ALA A 408 11.12 -9.66 -5.19
CA ALA A 408 10.07 -10.19 -6.03
C ALA A 408 9.91 -11.70 -5.89
N GLN A 409 11.00 -12.50 -5.84
CA GLN A 409 10.89 -13.97 -5.87
C GLN A 409 12.22 -14.69 -5.64
N SER A 410 12.15 -15.95 -5.16
CA SER A 410 13.25 -16.92 -5.21
C SER A 410 12.86 -18.13 -6.07
N VAL A 411 13.71 -18.56 -7.00
CA VAL A 411 13.52 -19.80 -7.79
C VAL A 411 14.61 -20.81 -7.42
N PRO A 412 14.29 -21.84 -6.64
CA PRO A 412 15.18 -22.98 -6.43
C PRO A 412 15.06 -23.98 -7.58
N VAL A 413 16.18 -24.44 -8.10
CA VAL A 413 16.26 -25.49 -9.12
C VAL A 413 17.25 -26.55 -8.64
N SER A 414 16.91 -27.85 -8.70
CA SER A 414 17.79 -28.95 -8.27
C SER A 414 18.21 -29.86 -9.43
N ALA A 415 19.46 -30.34 -9.39
CA ALA A 415 20.19 -31.03 -10.47
C ALA A 415 19.73 -32.46 -10.87
N ALA A 416 18.54 -32.92 -10.54
CA ALA A 416 18.19 -34.33 -10.78
C ALA A 416 17.68 -34.63 -12.20
N GLY A 417 18.21 -33.98 -13.25
CA GLY A 417 17.94 -34.30 -14.68
C GLY A 417 16.45 -34.30 -15.11
N THR A 418 15.56 -33.94 -14.20
CA THR A 418 14.11 -33.87 -14.30
C THR A 418 13.73 -32.71 -13.41
N LEU A 419 13.10 -31.69 -13.99
CA LEU A 419 12.35 -30.75 -13.16
C LEU A 419 11.34 -31.62 -12.39
N ALA A 420 11.39 -31.63 -11.06
CA ALA A 420 10.83 -32.69 -10.22
C ALA A 420 9.39 -33.10 -10.56
N SER A 421 9.06 -34.38 -10.33
CA SER A 421 7.82 -35.05 -10.74
C SER A 421 6.55 -34.66 -9.95
N ALA A 422 6.63 -33.74 -8.99
CA ALA A 422 5.45 -33.11 -8.40
C ALA A 422 5.74 -31.68 -7.93
N VAL A 423 4.89 -30.67 -8.17
CA VAL A 423 4.56 -29.96 -9.44
C VAL A 423 4.22 -28.51 -9.02
N PHE A 424 3.72 -28.32 -7.79
CA PHE A 424 3.34 -27.01 -7.23
C PHE A 424 3.70 -26.92 -5.73
N SER A 425 4.30 -25.82 -5.28
CA SER A 425 4.54 -25.56 -3.85
C SER A 425 4.13 -24.15 -3.48
N GLY A 426 3.50 -23.97 -2.33
CA GLY A 426 3.22 -22.66 -1.73
C GLY A 426 4.20 -22.37 -0.61
N GLN A 427 4.68 -21.13 -0.53
CA GLN A 427 5.41 -20.60 0.62
C GLN A 427 4.67 -19.37 1.12
N THR A 428 4.39 -19.38 2.43
CA THR A 428 3.79 -18.24 3.11
C THR A 428 4.82 -17.53 3.96
N SER A 429 4.78 -16.22 3.94
CA SER A 429 5.49 -15.36 4.89
C SER A 429 4.53 -14.32 5.45
N GLY A 430 4.87 -13.76 6.61
CA GLY A 430 4.01 -12.82 7.32
C GLY A 430 3.03 -13.53 8.26
N SER A 431 2.18 -12.72 8.91
CA SER A 431 1.11 -13.19 9.78
C SER A 431 -0.17 -13.39 8.98
N LYS A 432 -1.28 -13.76 9.66
CA LYS A 432 -2.59 -13.75 9.01
C LYS A 432 -2.99 -12.34 8.55
N GLU A 433 -2.61 -11.31 9.32
CA GLU A 433 -2.87 -9.91 8.96
C GLU A 433 -2.06 -9.43 7.73
N SER A 434 -0.98 -10.13 7.34
CA SER A 434 -0.03 -9.65 6.32
C SER A 434 0.47 -10.79 5.42
N LEU A 435 -0.43 -11.72 5.09
CA LEU A 435 -0.05 -12.95 4.41
C LEU A 435 0.47 -12.65 3.01
N THR A 436 1.72 -13.02 2.76
CA THR A 436 2.28 -13.13 1.42
C THR A 436 2.32 -14.61 1.06
N LEU A 437 1.72 -14.98 -0.07
CA LEU A 437 1.73 -16.34 -0.60
C LEU A 437 2.44 -16.35 -1.95
N GLN A 438 3.56 -17.05 -2.00
CA GLN A 438 4.30 -17.33 -3.22
C GLN A 438 4.04 -18.78 -3.67
N ALA A 439 3.94 -18.99 -4.97
CA ALA A 439 3.86 -20.34 -5.53
C ALA A 439 4.97 -20.61 -6.55
N THR A 440 5.44 -21.85 -6.58
CA THR A 440 6.34 -22.38 -7.60
C THR A 440 5.62 -23.47 -8.37
N THR A 441 5.69 -23.44 -9.70
CA THR A 441 5.18 -24.47 -10.61
C THR A 441 6.29 -25.04 -11.47
N VAL A 442 6.23 -26.35 -11.72
CA VAL A 442 7.13 -27.07 -12.62
C VAL A 442 6.35 -27.59 -13.83
N ILE A 443 6.82 -27.27 -15.03
CA ILE A 443 6.24 -27.75 -16.29
C ILE A 443 7.27 -28.67 -16.98
N PRO A 444 7.01 -29.99 -17.04
CA PRO A 444 7.99 -31.00 -17.41
C PRO A 444 8.26 -31.03 -18.92
N SER A 445 9.44 -31.54 -19.31
CA SER A 445 9.85 -31.69 -20.72
C SER A 445 9.01 -32.68 -21.52
N SER A 446 8.11 -33.42 -20.89
CA SER A 446 7.13 -34.27 -21.58
C SER A 446 6.05 -33.46 -22.30
N GLU A 447 5.88 -32.17 -21.98
CA GLU A 447 4.99 -31.28 -22.72
C GLU A 447 5.68 -30.73 -23.98
N SER A 448 4.95 -30.64 -25.10
CA SER A 448 5.52 -30.34 -26.43
C SER A 448 5.36 -28.89 -26.88
N SER A 449 4.71 -28.04 -26.09
CA SER A 449 4.40 -26.65 -26.42
C SER A 449 4.29 -25.79 -25.17
N SER A 450 4.24 -24.47 -25.35
CA SER A 450 3.96 -23.53 -24.26
C SER A 450 2.70 -23.94 -23.49
N LYS A 451 2.71 -23.69 -22.18
CA LYS A 451 1.60 -23.99 -21.28
C LYS A 451 1.15 -22.74 -20.55
N ASN A 452 -0.15 -22.68 -20.31
CA ASN A 452 -0.81 -21.64 -19.54
C ASN A 452 -0.84 -22.06 -18.07
N VAL A 453 -0.53 -21.14 -17.16
CA VAL A 453 -0.54 -21.35 -15.72
C VAL A 453 -1.77 -20.64 -15.13
N TYR A 454 -2.52 -21.35 -14.31
CA TYR A 454 -3.76 -20.90 -13.68
C TYR A 454 -3.63 -20.96 -12.16
N VAL A 455 -4.23 -19.98 -11.49
CA VAL A 455 -4.36 -19.95 -10.04
C VAL A 455 -5.84 -19.83 -9.70
N VAL A 456 -6.34 -20.74 -8.88
CA VAL A 456 -7.75 -20.83 -8.51
C VAL A 456 -7.88 -20.86 -7.00
N ALA A 457 -8.77 -20.04 -6.44
CA ALA A 457 -9.11 -20.05 -5.03
C ALA A 457 -10.53 -20.58 -4.84
N GLN A 458 -10.70 -21.46 -3.86
CA GLN A 458 -12.00 -21.91 -3.37
C GLN A 458 -12.27 -21.27 -2.01
N VAL A 459 -13.33 -20.47 -1.93
CA VAL A 459 -13.75 -19.77 -0.72
C VAL A 459 -15.17 -20.19 -0.40
N GLY A 460 -15.34 -21.09 0.57
CA GLY A 460 -16.62 -21.78 0.79
C GLY A 460 -17.05 -22.57 -0.44
N THR A 461 -18.18 -22.19 -1.04
CA THR A 461 -18.71 -22.77 -2.30
C THR A 461 -18.33 -21.97 -3.55
N ALA A 462 -17.78 -20.76 -3.38
CA ALA A 462 -17.41 -19.89 -4.50
C ALA A 462 -16.02 -20.22 -5.02
N LEU A 463 -15.83 -20.05 -6.33
CA LEU A 463 -14.55 -20.21 -7.02
C LEU A 463 -14.10 -18.89 -7.64
N PHE A 464 -12.82 -18.62 -7.51
CA PHE A 464 -12.16 -17.44 -8.03
C PHE A 464 -10.90 -17.82 -8.81
N TYR A 465 -10.49 -17.00 -9.77
CA TYR A 465 -9.22 -17.15 -10.47
C TYR A 465 -8.42 -15.85 -10.47
N LYS A 466 -7.08 -15.98 -10.39
CA LYS A 466 -6.16 -14.83 -10.43
C LYS A 466 -5.79 -14.51 -11.87
N THR A 467 -5.86 -13.23 -12.22
CA THR A 467 -5.17 -12.62 -13.36
C THR A 467 -4.11 -11.64 -12.85
N ALA A 468 -3.28 -11.11 -13.75
CA ALA A 468 -2.39 -10.02 -13.39
C ALA A 468 -3.20 -8.88 -12.72
N GLY A 469 -2.80 -8.49 -11.50
CA GLY A 469 -3.41 -7.39 -10.75
C GLY A 469 -4.77 -7.64 -10.10
N ALA A 470 -5.47 -8.77 -10.35
CA ALA A 470 -6.84 -8.95 -9.86
C ALA A 470 -7.26 -10.41 -9.58
N TRP A 471 -8.22 -10.57 -8.67
CA TRP A 471 -9.00 -11.80 -8.48
C TRP A 471 -10.39 -11.66 -9.11
N ASN A 472 -10.84 -12.71 -9.79
CA ASN A 472 -12.09 -12.69 -10.54
C ASN A 472 -12.97 -13.87 -10.14
N ALA A 473 -14.28 -13.66 -10.01
CA ALA A 473 -15.23 -14.74 -9.81
C ALA A 473 -15.28 -15.63 -11.06
N LEU A 474 -15.26 -16.96 -10.87
CA LEU A 474 -15.29 -17.92 -11.97
C LEU A 474 -16.73 -18.10 -12.49
N GLN A 475 -17.07 -17.52 -13.65
CA GLN A 475 -18.42 -17.58 -14.23
C GLN A 475 -18.57 -18.47 -15.46
N SER A 476 -17.54 -18.59 -16.32
CA SER A 476 -17.63 -19.42 -17.55
C SER A 476 -16.26 -19.84 -18.12
N THR A 477 -15.28 -18.93 -18.15
CA THR A 477 -13.91 -19.21 -18.61
C THR A 477 -12.89 -18.41 -17.79
N ALA A 478 -11.84 -19.07 -17.31
CA ALA A 478 -10.73 -18.40 -16.64
C ALA A 478 -9.63 -18.02 -17.63
N GLN A 479 -9.08 -16.82 -17.47
CA GLN A 479 -7.84 -16.44 -18.13
C GLN A 479 -6.64 -16.96 -17.32
N PRO A 480 -5.54 -17.34 -17.99
CA PRO A 480 -4.33 -17.73 -17.27
C PRO A 480 -3.68 -16.52 -16.62
N LEU A 481 -2.89 -16.78 -15.57
CA LEU A 481 -2.04 -15.77 -14.97
C LEU A 481 -0.90 -15.40 -15.92
N PHE A 482 -0.27 -16.40 -16.54
CA PHE A 482 0.76 -16.25 -17.57
C PHE A 482 0.93 -17.52 -18.39
N SER A 483 1.76 -17.44 -19.43
CA SER A 483 2.16 -18.57 -20.26
C SER A 483 3.68 -18.67 -20.35
N THR A 484 4.22 -19.88 -20.45
CA THR A 484 5.67 -20.09 -20.66
C THR A 484 5.94 -21.28 -21.57
N ALA A 485 7.04 -21.19 -22.33
CA ALA A 485 7.62 -22.32 -23.04
C ALA A 485 8.13 -23.39 -22.06
N VAL A 486 8.17 -24.63 -22.52
CA VAL A 486 8.51 -25.84 -21.74
C VAL A 486 9.87 -26.39 -22.22
N PRO A 487 10.69 -27.00 -21.34
CA PRO A 487 10.47 -27.19 -19.89
C PRO A 487 10.79 -25.94 -19.08
N ALA A 488 10.04 -25.70 -18.01
CA ALA A 488 10.20 -24.51 -17.18
C ALA A 488 9.87 -24.76 -15.71
N VAL A 489 10.54 -24.01 -14.83
CA VAL A 489 10.15 -23.78 -13.45
C VAL A 489 9.80 -22.31 -13.32
N ALA A 490 8.65 -21.98 -12.76
CA ALA A 490 8.24 -20.60 -12.56
C ALA A 490 7.82 -20.37 -11.11
N THR A 491 8.31 -19.28 -10.50
CA THR A 491 7.84 -18.81 -9.20
C THR A 491 7.16 -17.45 -9.38
N PHE A 492 6.04 -17.23 -8.70
CA PHE A 492 5.24 -16.00 -8.77
C PHE A 492 4.45 -15.80 -7.46
N ASN A 493 4.11 -14.55 -7.15
CA ASN A 493 3.25 -14.23 -6.01
C ASN A 493 1.78 -14.46 -6.39
N ILE A 494 1.03 -15.05 -5.46
CA ILE A 494 -0.43 -15.24 -5.55
C ILE A 494 -1.15 -14.19 -4.70
N ILE A 495 -0.66 -14.02 -3.47
CA ILE A 495 -1.12 -13.03 -2.51
C ILE A 495 0.10 -12.21 -2.11
N ASP A 496 -0.06 -10.89 -2.04
CA ASP A 496 0.97 -9.99 -1.56
C ASP A 496 0.42 -9.17 -0.40
N ALA A 497 1.01 -9.34 0.79
CA ALA A 497 0.70 -8.59 2.01
C ALA A 497 -0.80 -8.47 2.38
N MET A 498 -1.61 -9.48 2.09
CA MET A 498 -3.07 -9.42 2.28
C MET A 498 -3.44 -10.01 3.64
N ASP A 499 -4.31 -9.35 4.39
CA ASP A 499 -4.96 -10.03 5.50
C ASP A 499 -5.85 -11.14 4.99
N VAL A 500 -5.90 -12.22 5.74
CA VAL A 500 -6.75 -13.37 5.46
C VAL A 500 -7.63 -13.73 6.64
N ASN A 501 -7.67 -12.94 7.71
CA ASN A 501 -8.50 -13.20 8.88
C ASN A 501 -10.01 -13.20 8.58
N PHE A 502 -10.45 -12.48 7.56
CA PHE A 502 -11.84 -12.46 7.10
C PHE A 502 -12.18 -13.57 6.11
N LEU A 503 -11.18 -14.24 5.54
CA LEU A 503 -11.44 -15.36 4.65
C LEU A 503 -11.93 -16.55 5.50
N PRO A 504 -13.00 -17.25 5.06
CA PRO A 504 -13.47 -18.45 5.73
C PRO A 504 -12.32 -19.46 5.94
N VAL A 505 -12.20 -19.97 7.17
CA VAL A 505 -11.32 -21.10 7.48
C VAL A 505 -11.62 -22.23 6.51
N GLY A 506 -10.57 -22.85 5.97
CA GLY A 506 -10.68 -23.83 4.90
C GLY A 506 -10.69 -23.24 3.49
N THR A 507 -10.46 -21.94 3.32
CA THR A 507 -10.14 -21.36 2.00
C THR A 507 -8.92 -22.07 1.41
N VAL A 508 -9.03 -22.54 0.16
CA VAL A 508 -7.98 -23.34 -0.50
C VAL A 508 -7.52 -22.66 -1.77
N ILE A 509 -6.21 -22.64 -2.01
CA ILE A 509 -5.63 -22.15 -3.27
C ILE A 509 -4.96 -23.30 -4.01
N TYR A 510 -5.24 -23.37 -5.30
CA TYR A 510 -4.72 -24.33 -6.25
C TYR A 510 -3.94 -23.63 -7.36
N VAL A 511 -2.88 -24.28 -7.82
CA VAL A 511 -2.13 -23.86 -9.01
C VAL A 511 -2.12 -25.01 -10.00
N GLY A 512 -2.30 -24.71 -11.28
CA GLY A 512 -2.30 -25.71 -12.34
C GLY A 512 -1.73 -25.19 -13.65
N TYR A 513 -1.39 -26.10 -14.57
CA TYR A 513 -1.00 -25.74 -15.93
C TYR A 513 -1.69 -26.60 -17.00
N GLY A 514 -1.87 -26.05 -18.19
CA GLY A 514 -2.49 -26.74 -19.32
C GLY A 514 -2.70 -25.80 -20.51
N ASP A 515 -3.40 -26.26 -21.54
CA ASP A 515 -3.76 -25.38 -22.67
C ASP A 515 -4.94 -24.47 -22.29
N ASN A 516 -5.87 -24.98 -21.49
CA ASN A 516 -7.01 -24.25 -20.91
C ASN A 516 -7.37 -24.81 -19.53
N LEU A 517 -8.20 -24.10 -18.75
CA LEU A 517 -8.57 -24.53 -17.39
C LEU A 517 -9.29 -25.89 -17.39
N ASP A 518 -10.12 -26.19 -18.38
CA ASP A 518 -10.81 -27.49 -18.47
C ASP A 518 -9.83 -28.65 -18.58
N GLN A 519 -8.78 -28.51 -19.41
CA GLN A 519 -7.72 -29.50 -19.51
C GLN A 519 -6.95 -29.64 -18.20
N VAL A 520 -6.66 -28.53 -17.51
CA VAL A 520 -5.98 -28.56 -16.20
C VAL A 520 -6.76 -29.46 -15.24
N VAL A 521 -8.08 -29.26 -15.17
CA VAL A 521 -8.97 -30.04 -14.32
C VAL A 521 -9.05 -31.51 -14.77
N GLN A 522 -9.25 -31.76 -16.06
CA GLN A 522 -9.43 -33.11 -16.61
C GLN A 522 -8.17 -33.97 -16.49
N LYS A 523 -6.99 -33.38 -16.71
CA LYS A 523 -5.69 -34.07 -16.60
C LYS A 523 -5.17 -34.13 -15.18
N ALA A 524 -5.88 -33.53 -14.21
CA ALA A 524 -5.41 -33.34 -12.84
C ALA A 524 -4.03 -32.65 -12.78
N SER A 525 -3.75 -31.74 -13.71
CA SER A 525 -2.52 -30.96 -13.80
C SER A 525 -2.54 -29.76 -12.86
N PHE A 526 -3.02 -29.95 -11.63
CA PHE A 526 -3.11 -28.93 -10.58
C PHE A 526 -2.82 -29.50 -9.20
N GLY A 527 -2.29 -28.66 -8.32
CA GLY A 527 -1.96 -29.01 -6.94
C GLY A 527 -2.46 -27.95 -5.98
N LYS A 528 -2.85 -28.41 -4.79
CA LYS A 528 -3.17 -27.52 -3.67
C LYS A 528 -1.87 -26.92 -3.14
N VAL A 529 -1.77 -25.59 -3.12
CA VAL A 529 -0.57 -24.88 -2.64
C VAL A 529 -0.77 -24.23 -1.28
N PHE A 530 -2.01 -23.95 -0.88
CA PHE A 530 -2.32 -23.31 0.39
C PHE A 530 -3.70 -23.73 0.92
N THR A 531 -3.84 -23.78 2.24
CA THR A 531 -5.12 -23.91 2.94
C THR A 531 -5.07 -22.97 4.14
N LEU A 532 -6.02 -22.03 4.20
CA LEU A 532 -6.16 -21.15 5.34
C LEU A 532 -6.65 -21.97 6.53
N GLN A 533 -5.83 -22.04 7.58
CA GLN A 533 -6.12 -22.77 8.81
C GLN A 533 -6.77 -21.89 9.87
#